data_AF-A0A060CR85-F1
#
_entry.id   AF-A0A060CR85-F1
#
_cell.length_a   1.000
_cell.length_b   1.000
_cell.length_c   1.000
_cell.angle_alpha   90.00
_cell.angle_beta   90.00
_cell.angle_gamma   90.00
#
_symmetry.space_group_name_H-M   'P 1'
#
loop_
_entity.id
_entity.type
_entity.pdbx_description
1 polymer ?
#
loop_
_entity_poly.entity_id
_entity_poly.type
_entity_poly.pdbx_seq_one_letter_code
_entity_poly.pdbx_strand_id
1 'polypeptide(L)'
;GHILSHDFVEAALMVAQGWEVWLAWDIQGSYEESPPTLVDHLIRDRRWAQGNLQHLWLLFARKLHYATRMHLFMGIMAYISSPLWLLLLALSTWIAWDSSHSGLSRLPFENFATRWWGLSLTQQNLILLGATLSLLLLPKLLATLRALLPWPDASRLRRHPAH
;
A
#
# COMPACT_ATOMS: atom_id res chain seq x y z
N GLY A 1 -17.18 15.64 11.72
CA GLY A 1 -18.12 14.50 11.76
C GLY A 1 -17.53 13.41 12.63
N HIS A 2 -18.34 12.42 13.04
CA HIS A 2 -17.83 11.26 13.79
C HIS A 2 -16.75 10.54 12.98
N ILE A 3 -15.64 10.18 13.63
CA ILE A 3 -14.57 9.40 13.00
C ILE A 3 -15.10 7.98 12.82
N LEU A 4 -15.23 7.51 11.58
CA LEU A 4 -15.81 6.18 11.31
C LEU A 4 -14.87 5.04 11.70
N SER A 5 -13.58 5.29 11.64
CA SER A 5 -12.49 4.34 11.94
C SER A 5 -11.77 4.72 13.24
N HIS A 6 -12.55 4.96 14.30
CA HIS A 6 -12.05 5.39 15.60
C HIS A 6 -10.97 4.48 16.20
N ASP A 7 -11.09 3.15 16.06
CA ASP A 7 -10.11 2.17 16.55
C ASP A 7 -8.67 2.48 16.12
N PHE A 8 -8.48 2.86 14.85
CA PHE A 8 -7.16 3.23 14.33
C PHE A 8 -6.62 4.52 14.94
N VAL A 9 -7.51 5.48 15.18
CA VAL A 9 -7.15 6.77 15.77
C VAL A 9 -6.83 6.60 17.26
N GLU A 10 -7.59 5.77 17.97
CA GLU A 10 -7.35 5.43 19.37
C GLU A 10 -6.02 4.71 19.53
N ALA A 11 -5.75 3.68 18.71
CA ALA A 11 -4.47 3.01 18.68
C ALA A 11 -3.31 3.98 18.39
N ALA A 12 -3.49 4.88 17.42
CA ALA A 12 -2.52 5.93 17.09
C ALA A 12 -2.23 6.87 18.28
N LEU A 13 -3.27 7.25 19.03
CA LEU A 13 -3.13 8.12 20.19
C LEU A 13 -2.50 7.40 21.39
N MET A 14 -2.81 6.12 21.60
CA MET A 14 -2.15 5.29 22.62
C MET A 14 -0.65 5.19 22.34
N VAL A 15 -0.27 4.88 21.10
CA VAL A 15 1.14 4.84 20.66
C VAL A 15 1.82 6.20 20.78
N ALA A 16 1.10 7.29 20.52
CA ALA A 16 1.62 8.65 20.72
C ALA A 16 1.91 8.98 22.20
N GLN A 17 1.27 8.29 23.14
CA GLN A 17 1.50 8.41 24.58
C GLN A 17 2.48 7.36 25.13
N GLY A 18 3.15 6.61 24.26
CA GLY A 18 4.17 5.63 24.64
C GLY A 18 3.62 4.25 25.03
N TRP A 19 2.33 3.98 24.79
CA TRP A 19 1.77 2.64 24.94
C TRP A 19 2.11 1.77 23.74
N GLU A 20 2.35 0.49 23.98
CA GLU A 20 2.41 -0.49 22.92
C GLU A 20 1.01 -0.99 22.58
N VAL A 21 0.72 -1.10 21.28
CA VAL A 21 -0.54 -1.63 20.77
C VAL A 21 -0.22 -2.85 19.92
N TRP A 22 -0.81 -3.99 20.27
CA TRP A 22 -0.56 -5.27 19.65
C TRP A 22 -1.84 -5.81 19.00
N LEU A 23 -1.69 -6.45 17.83
CA LEU A 23 -2.78 -7.21 17.23
C LEU A 23 -2.80 -8.61 17.86
N ALA A 24 -3.87 -8.92 18.60
CA ALA A 24 -4.04 -10.21 19.26
C ALA A 24 -4.59 -11.26 18.28
N TRP A 25 -3.71 -11.85 17.47
CA TRP A 25 -4.04 -12.81 16.41
C TRP A 25 -4.29 -14.24 16.93
N ASP A 26 -3.93 -14.52 18.17
CA ASP A 26 -3.98 -15.83 18.83
C ASP A 26 -5.25 -16.05 19.66
N ILE A 27 -6.09 -15.03 19.82
CA ILE A 27 -7.37 -15.12 20.52
C ILE A 27 -8.38 -15.86 19.64
N GLN A 28 -8.74 -17.08 20.06
CA GLN A 28 -9.80 -17.85 19.42
C GLN A 28 -11.20 -17.38 19.85
N GLY A 29 -12.19 -17.57 18.99
CA GLY A 29 -13.60 -17.27 19.30
C GLY A 29 -14.10 -15.89 18.83
N SER A 30 -13.22 -15.03 18.31
CA SER A 30 -13.60 -13.81 17.61
C SER A 30 -13.68 -14.10 16.11
N TYR A 31 -14.88 -14.40 15.61
CA TYR A 31 -15.13 -14.59 14.18
C TYR A 31 -15.91 -13.40 13.64
N GLU A 32 -15.36 -12.72 12.65
CA GLU A 32 -16.06 -11.65 11.95
C GLU A 32 -16.88 -12.26 10.80
N GLU A 33 -18.20 -12.07 10.82
CA GLU A 33 -19.06 -12.53 9.72
C GLU A 33 -18.81 -11.70 8.46
N SER A 34 -18.62 -12.38 7.32
CA SER A 34 -18.50 -11.69 6.04
C SER A 34 -19.86 -11.17 5.60
N PRO A 35 -19.94 -9.97 4.97
CA PRO A 35 -21.18 -9.47 4.40
C PRO A 35 -21.81 -10.51 3.47
N PRO A 36 -23.12 -10.83 3.61
CA PRO A 36 -23.76 -11.95 2.92
C PRO A 36 -24.06 -11.64 1.45
N THR A 37 -24.11 -10.36 1.06
CA THR A 37 -24.37 -9.94 -0.32
C THR A 37 -23.30 -8.99 -0.85
N LEU A 38 -23.22 -8.89 -2.19
CA LEU A 38 -22.37 -7.89 -2.85
C LEU A 38 -22.72 -6.46 -2.42
N VAL A 39 -24.01 -6.17 -2.27
CA VAL A 39 -24.48 -4.83 -1.86
C VAL A 39 -23.97 -4.51 -0.46
N ASP A 40 -24.07 -5.45 0.48
CA ASP A 40 -23.55 -5.26 1.84
C ASP A 40 -22.03 -5.05 1.85
N HIS A 41 -21.32 -5.74 0.96
CA HIS A 41 -19.89 -5.56 0.77
C HIS A 41 -19.56 -4.14 0.30
N LEU A 42 -20.30 -3.61 -0.68
CA LEU A 42 -20.13 -2.24 -1.19
C LEU A 42 -20.48 -1.17 -0.15
N ILE A 43 -21.51 -1.41 0.67
CA ILE A 43 -21.86 -0.50 1.77
C ILE A 43 -20.73 -0.46 2.80
N ARG A 44 -20.18 -1.62 3.16
CA ARG A 44 -19.03 -1.71 4.08
C ARG A 44 -17.81 -1.01 3.50
N ASP A 45 -17.49 -1.27 2.24
CA ASP A 45 -16.37 -0.65 1.54
C ASP A 45 -16.51 0.88 1.47
N ARG A 46 -17.71 1.39 1.20
CA ARG A 46 -17.99 2.84 1.23
C ARG A 46 -17.70 3.44 2.62
N ARG A 47 -18.09 2.76 3.69
CA ARG A 47 -17.80 3.20 5.06
C ARG A 47 -16.29 3.22 5.32
N TRP A 48 -15.56 2.20 4.86
CA TRP A 48 -14.11 2.13 4.98
C TRP A 48 -13.40 3.20 4.15
N ALA A 49 -13.84 3.45 2.93
CA ALA A 49 -13.35 4.51 2.06
C ALA A 49 -13.52 5.87 2.74
N GLN A 50 -14.72 6.16 3.26
CA GLN A 50 -15.00 7.41 3.96
C GLN A 50 -14.13 7.56 5.21
N GLY A 51 -14.00 6.51 6.03
CA GLY A 51 -13.16 6.54 7.24
C GLY A 51 -11.68 6.76 6.94
N ASN A 52 -11.13 6.06 5.94
CA ASN A 52 -9.74 6.24 5.54
C ASN A 52 -9.46 7.64 4.97
N LEU A 53 -10.36 8.17 4.13
CA LEU A 53 -10.21 9.52 3.58
C LEU A 53 -10.38 10.61 4.64
N GLN A 54 -11.17 10.38 5.71
CA GLN A 54 -11.25 11.29 6.86
C GLN A 54 -9.89 11.46 7.56
N HIS A 55 -9.04 10.43 7.55
CA HIS A 55 -7.73 10.47 8.19
C HIS A 55 -6.72 11.38 7.50
N LEU A 56 -7.03 11.95 6.33
CA LEU A 56 -6.16 12.89 5.62
C LEU A 56 -5.69 14.03 6.52
N TRP A 57 -6.59 14.57 7.34
CA TRP A 57 -6.27 15.64 8.28
C TRP A 57 -5.38 15.18 9.45
N LEU A 58 -5.49 13.90 9.84
CA LEU A 58 -4.69 13.33 10.93
C LEU A 58 -3.22 13.15 10.54
N LEU A 59 -2.90 13.04 9.25
CA LEU A 59 -1.50 13.02 8.78
C LEU A 59 -0.71 14.24 9.26
N PHE A 60 -1.39 15.39 9.39
CA PHE A 60 -0.81 16.65 9.81
C PHE A 60 -0.89 16.87 11.33
N ALA A 61 -1.48 15.94 12.09
CA ALA A 61 -1.55 16.04 13.54
C ALA A 61 -0.16 15.99 14.18
N ARG A 62 0.04 16.82 15.22
CA ARG A 62 1.27 16.83 16.02
C ARG A 62 1.31 15.61 16.93
N LYS A 63 2.53 15.15 17.25
CA LYS A 63 2.82 14.04 18.17
C LYS A 63 2.47 12.62 17.68
N LEU A 64 2.07 12.44 16.42
CA LEU A 64 1.96 11.10 15.85
C LEU A 64 3.33 10.57 15.40
N HIS A 65 3.61 9.32 15.74
CA HIS A 65 4.80 8.59 15.26
C HIS A 65 4.78 8.45 13.74
N TYR A 66 5.97 8.38 13.13
CA TYR A 66 6.11 8.26 11.68
C TYR A 66 5.44 6.99 11.14
N ALA A 67 5.62 5.85 11.81
CA ALA A 67 4.99 4.59 11.41
C ALA A 67 3.46 4.69 11.35
N THR A 68 2.85 5.33 12.35
CA THR A 68 1.41 5.60 12.40
C THR A 68 0.97 6.48 11.23
N ARG A 69 1.73 7.53 10.90
CA ARG A 69 1.45 8.39 9.74
C ARG A 69 1.52 7.62 8.43
N MET A 70 2.51 6.73 8.28
CA MET A 70 2.62 5.88 7.09
C MET A 70 1.44 4.92 6.98
N HIS A 71 0.98 4.35 8.08
CA HIS A 71 -0.20 3.49 8.09
C HIS A 71 -1.46 4.24 7.64
N LEU A 72 -1.71 5.43 8.19
CA LEU A 72 -2.83 6.28 7.77
C LEU A 72 -2.70 6.68 6.29
N PHE A 73 -1.50 7.03 5.84
CA PHE A 73 -1.22 7.39 4.45
C PHE A 73 -1.50 6.22 3.50
N MET A 74 -1.08 5.00 3.85
CA MET A 74 -1.37 3.80 3.08
C MET A 74 -2.88 3.54 2.98
N GLY A 75 -3.62 3.72 4.07
CA GLY A 75 -5.09 3.60 4.09
C GLY A 75 -5.77 4.61 3.16
N ILE A 76 -5.30 5.85 3.13
CA ILE A 76 -5.78 6.89 2.20
C ILE A 76 -5.46 6.52 0.74
N MET A 77 -4.21 6.13 0.48
CA MET A 77 -3.76 5.78 -0.87
C MET A 77 -4.48 4.56 -1.43
N ALA A 78 -4.87 3.59 -0.60
CA ALA A 78 -5.65 2.43 -1.04
C ALA A 78 -6.92 2.82 -1.82
N TYR A 79 -7.56 3.94 -1.47
CA TYR A 79 -8.75 4.44 -2.16
C TYR A 79 -8.42 5.51 -3.21
N ILE A 80 -7.44 6.38 -2.98
CA ILE A 80 -7.03 7.41 -3.96
C ILE A 80 -6.36 6.80 -5.20
N SER A 81 -5.73 5.64 -5.07
CA SER A 81 -5.09 4.97 -6.21
C SER A 81 -6.07 4.63 -7.33
N SER A 82 -7.32 4.28 -7.03
CA SER A 82 -8.34 3.93 -8.04
C SER A 82 -8.66 5.09 -9.01
N PRO A 83 -9.06 6.30 -8.55
CA PRO A 83 -9.30 7.42 -9.46
C PRO A 83 -8.01 7.90 -10.15
N LEU A 84 -6.84 7.81 -9.52
CA LEU A 84 -5.57 8.10 -10.19
C LEU A 84 -5.32 7.15 -11.37
N TRP A 85 -5.62 5.86 -11.20
CA TRP A 85 -5.51 4.87 -12.26
C TRP A 85 -6.50 5.13 -13.39
N LEU A 86 -7.74 5.50 -13.05
CA LEU A 86 -8.76 5.87 -14.03
C LEU A 86 -8.32 7.11 -14.84
N LEU A 87 -7.79 8.13 -14.18
CA LEU A 87 -7.25 9.33 -14.84
C LEU A 87 -6.08 8.98 -15.76
N LEU A 88 -5.15 8.14 -15.28
CA LEU A 88 -4.04 7.65 -16.08
C LEU A 88 -4.53 6.95 -17.35
N LEU A 89 -5.51 6.05 -17.24
CA LEU A 89 -6.10 5.35 -18.38
C LEU A 89 -6.80 6.31 -19.35
N ALA A 90 -7.61 7.23 -18.83
CA ALA A 90 -8.35 8.19 -19.64
C ALA A 90 -7.39 9.10 -20.43
N LEU A 91 -6.38 9.65 -19.76
CA LEU A 91 -5.36 10.49 -20.40
C LEU A 91 -4.50 9.70 -21.39
N SER A 92 -4.12 8.47 -21.05
CA SER A 92 -3.35 7.60 -21.96
C SER A 92 -4.14 7.27 -23.22
N THR A 93 -5.43 6.96 -23.06
CA THR A 93 -6.35 6.70 -24.18
C THR A 93 -6.53 7.94 -25.04
N TRP A 94 -6.70 9.11 -24.41
CA TRP A 94 -6.79 10.39 -25.11
C TRP A 94 -5.54 10.68 -25.94
N ILE A 95 -4.35 10.54 -25.35
CA ILE A 95 -3.07 10.76 -26.04
C ILE A 95 -2.90 9.77 -27.19
N ALA A 96 -3.27 8.49 -27.00
CA ALA A 96 -3.20 7.49 -28.06
C ALA A 96 -4.15 7.81 -29.22
N TRP A 97 -5.37 8.26 -28.91
CA TRP A 97 -6.35 8.69 -29.90
C TRP A 97 -5.86 9.92 -30.68
N ASP A 98 -5.42 10.97 -29.99
CA ASP A 98 -4.88 12.19 -30.61
C ASP A 98 -3.66 11.89 -31.49
N SER A 99 -2.75 11.03 -31.01
CA SER A 99 -1.56 10.61 -31.77
C SER A 99 -1.88 9.84 -33.05
N SER A 100 -3.09 9.27 -33.19
CA SER A 100 -3.51 8.55 -34.39
C SER A 100 -4.30 9.42 -35.38
N HIS A 101 -4.89 10.54 -34.92
CA HIS A 101 -5.77 11.39 -35.74
C HIS A 101 -5.15 12.75 -36.11
N SER A 102 -4.16 13.24 -35.36
CA SER A 102 -3.63 14.60 -35.51
C SER A 102 -2.80 14.84 -36.79
N GLY A 103 -2.33 13.80 -37.48
CA GLY A 103 -1.51 13.94 -38.69
C GLY A 103 -0.14 14.63 -38.46
N LEU A 104 0.15 15.04 -37.22
CA LEU A 104 1.39 15.66 -36.81
C LEU A 104 2.48 14.59 -36.69
N SER A 105 3.65 14.86 -37.27
CA SER A 105 4.86 14.08 -36.99
C SER A 105 5.16 14.17 -35.49
N ARG A 106 5.25 13.02 -34.80
CA ARG A 106 5.66 12.95 -33.39
C ARG A 106 7.04 13.59 -33.27
N LEU A 107 7.11 14.82 -32.75
CA LEU A 107 8.38 15.43 -32.40
C LEU A 107 9.08 14.49 -31.42
N PRO A 108 10.39 14.22 -31.58
CA PRO A 108 11.12 13.37 -30.65
C PRO A 108 11.04 13.99 -29.26
N PHE A 109 10.23 13.39 -28.40
CA PHE A 109 10.15 13.78 -26.99
C PHE A 109 11.34 13.14 -26.28
N GLU A 110 12.40 13.91 -26.06
CA GLU A 110 13.49 13.49 -25.19
C GLU A 110 13.09 13.69 -23.73
N ASN A 111 12.85 12.59 -23.03
CA ASN A 111 12.69 12.63 -21.59
C ASN A 111 14.05 12.76 -20.88
N PHE A 112 14.02 13.02 -19.57
CA PHE A 112 15.24 13.21 -18.77
C PHE A 112 16.24 12.06 -18.93
N ALA A 113 15.76 10.81 -18.94
CA ALA A 113 16.61 9.63 -19.02
C ALA A 113 17.28 9.47 -20.40
N THR A 114 16.58 9.79 -21.48
CA THR A 114 17.18 9.81 -22.82
C THR A 114 18.24 10.90 -22.91
N ARG A 115 17.96 12.10 -22.41
CA ARG A 115 18.85 13.26 -22.52
C ARG A 115 20.12 13.14 -21.69
N TRP A 116 20.01 12.68 -20.45
CA TRP A 116 21.14 12.68 -19.50
C TRP A 116 21.84 11.33 -19.38
N TRP A 117 21.13 10.23 -19.60
CA TRP A 117 21.69 8.88 -19.48
C TRP A 117 21.80 8.13 -20.81
N GLY A 118 21.35 8.73 -21.93
CA GLY A 118 21.44 8.10 -23.26
C GLY A 118 20.64 6.80 -23.37
N LEU A 119 19.70 6.56 -22.46
CA LEU A 119 18.92 5.32 -22.43
C LEU A 119 17.83 5.37 -23.50
N SER A 120 17.77 4.35 -24.35
CA SER A 120 16.66 4.18 -25.28
C SER A 120 15.35 3.91 -24.54
N LEU A 121 14.21 4.24 -25.15
CA LEU A 121 12.89 4.02 -24.54
C LEU A 121 12.67 2.54 -24.16
N THR A 122 13.18 1.60 -24.97
CA THR A 122 13.14 0.16 -24.69
C THR A 122 13.92 -0.20 -23.43
N GLN A 123 15.13 0.35 -23.26
CA GLN A 123 15.94 0.11 -22.06
C GLN A 123 15.27 0.67 -20.81
N GLN A 124 14.71 1.88 -20.90
CA GLN A 124 13.95 2.48 -19.80
C GLN A 124 12.77 1.61 -19.37
N ASN A 125 11.99 1.11 -20.33
CA ASN A 125 10.84 0.23 -20.07
C ASN A 125 11.27 -1.10 -19.43
N LEU A 126 12.37 -1.70 -19.88
CA LEU A 126 12.90 -2.94 -19.30
C LEU A 126 13.42 -2.75 -17.87
N ILE A 127 14.10 -1.62 -17.61
CA ILE A 127 14.57 -1.28 -16.26
C ILE A 127 13.38 -1.07 -15.33
N LEU A 128 12.38 -0.30 -15.75
CA LEU A 128 11.15 -0.07 -14.97
C LEU A 128 10.41 -1.38 -14.69
N LEU A 129 10.26 -2.24 -15.69
CA LEU A 129 9.65 -3.56 -15.54
C LEU A 129 10.44 -4.43 -14.55
N GLY A 130 11.76 -4.52 -14.70
CA GLY A 130 12.62 -5.31 -13.82
C GLY A 130 12.61 -4.80 -12.38
N ALA A 131 12.65 -3.49 -12.18
CA ALA A 131 12.53 -2.86 -10.87
C ALA A 131 11.16 -3.15 -10.23
N THR A 132 10.07 -3.04 -10.99
CA THR A 132 8.70 -3.32 -10.52
C THR A 132 8.54 -4.78 -10.12
N LEU A 133 8.99 -5.72 -10.96
CA LEU A 133 8.95 -7.14 -10.66
C LEU A 133 9.78 -7.49 -9.43
N SER A 134 10.99 -6.91 -9.33
CA SER A 134 11.85 -7.12 -8.16
C SER A 134 11.18 -6.63 -6.88
N LEU A 135 10.64 -5.41 -6.88
CA LEU A 135 9.97 -4.83 -5.71
C LEU A 135 8.77 -5.69 -5.24
N LEU A 136 7.98 -6.23 -6.18
CA LEU A 136 6.77 -7.01 -5.88
C LEU A 136 7.06 -8.47 -5.50
N LEU A 137 8.06 -9.09 -6.12
CA LEU A 137 8.32 -10.52 -6.00
C LEU A 137 9.44 -10.85 -5.01
N LEU A 138 10.43 -9.97 -4.84
CA LEU A 138 11.60 -10.23 -3.99
C LEU A 138 11.21 -10.57 -2.54
N PRO A 139 10.31 -9.85 -1.85
CA PRO A 139 9.94 -10.21 -0.48
C PRO A 139 9.30 -11.60 -0.37
N LYS A 140 8.48 -11.97 -1.36
CA LYS A 140 7.82 -13.28 -1.43
C LYS A 140 8.84 -14.40 -1.68
N LEU A 141 9.77 -14.18 -2.62
CA LEU A 141 10.85 -15.11 -2.90
C LEU A 141 11.71 -15.33 -1.65
N LEU A 142 12.14 -14.27 -0.98
CA LEU A 142 12.92 -14.36 0.26
C LEU A 142 12.15 -15.09 1.37
N ALA A 143 10.85 -14.83 1.53
CA ALA A 143 10.02 -15.52 2.51
C ALA A 143 9.92 -17.03 2.21
N THR A 144 9.70 -17.41 0.95
CA THR A 144 9.65 -18.83 0.54
C THR A 144 10.99 -19.53 0.71
N LEU A 145 12.10 -18.89 0.33
CA LEU A 145 13.45 -19.40 0.57
C LEU A 145 13.70 -19.60 2.07
N ARG A 146 13.27 -18.65 2.91
CA ARG A 146 13.40 -18.76 4.36
C ARG A 146 12.59 -19.90 4.94
N ALA A 147 11.39 -20.15 4.42
CA ALA A 147 10.51 -21.24 4.83
C ALA A 147 11.04 -22.62 4.42
N LEU A 148 11.74 -22.71 3.29
CA LEU A 148 12.39 -23.94 2.82
C LEU A 148 13.70 -24.23 3.57
N LEU A 149 14.37 -23.22 4.12
CA LEU A 149 15.56 -23.43 4.95
C LEU A 149 15.17 -24.03 6.31
N PRO A 150 15.79 -25.16 6.72
CA PRO A 150 15.52 -25.75 8.03
C PRO A 150 15.85 -24.74 9.13
N TRP A 151 14.89 -24.50 10.01
CA TRP A 151 15.08 -23.64 11.17
C TRP A 151 16.00 -24.37 12.17
N PRO A 152 17.11 -23.77 12.65
CA PRO A 152 17.91 -24.35 13.72
C PRO A 152 17.03 -24.56 14.95
N ASP A 153 16.94 -25.81 15.39
CA ASP A 153 16.01 -26.26 16.41
C ASP A 153 16.00 -25.35 17.67
N ALA A 154 14.89 -24.63 17.88
CA ALA A 154 14.75 -23.61 18.92
C ALA A 154 14.51 -24.22 20.32
N SER A 155 14.57 -25.54 20.44
CA SER A 155 14.47 -26.28 21.71
C SER A 155 15.56 -25.94 22.73
N ARG A 156 16.61 -25.19 22.34
CA ARG A 156 17.66 -24.71 23.25
C ARG A 156 17.37 -23.39 23.96
N LEU A 157 16.37 -22.61 23.53
CA LEU A 157 16.09 -21.26 24.10
C LEU A 157 14.96 -21.25 25.15
N ARG A 158 14.27 -22.38 25.37
CA ARG A 158 13.23 -22.56 26.41
C ARG A 158 13.76 -23.11 27.74
N ARG A 159 15.02 -22.82 28.09
CA ARG A 159 15.54 -23.06 29.44
C ARG A 159 15.93 -21.72 30.08
N HIS A 160 14.95 -21.00 30.63
CA HIS A 160 15.20 -20.10 31.74
C HIS A 160 14.39 -20.57 32.95
N PRO A 161 14.97 -20.53 34.16
CA PRO A 161 14.46 -21.21 35.34
C PRO A 161 13.31 -20.41 35.95
N ALA A 162 12.28 -21.13 36.40
CA ALA A 162 11.29 -20.61 37.31
C ALA A 162 11.98 -20.26 38.65
N HIS A 163 11.83 -19.01 39.07
CA HIS A 163 12.00 -18.58 40.47
C HIS A 163 10.62 -18.36 41.07
#